data_AF-A0A2P6W8V3-F1
#
_entry.id   AF-A0A2P6W8V3-F1
#
_cell.length_a   1.000
_cell.length_b   1.000
_cell.length_c   1.000
_cell.angle_alpha   90.00
_cell.angle_beta   90.00
_cell.angle_gamma   90.00
#
_symmetry.space_group_name_H-M   'P 1'
#
loop_
_entity.id
_entity.type
_entity.pdbx_description
1 polymer ?
#
loop_
_entity_poly.entity_id
_entity_poly.type
_entity_poly.pdbx_seq_one_letter_code
_entity_poly.pdbx_strand_id
1 'polypeptide(L)' 'ILLKDIVDQTGGDKEQIKNELKKRQHVLQYMQDEGTKHYRDVGDIISRYYSDPQSVLKEIDKSLNSTENSVEIES' A
#
# COMPACT_ATOMS: atom_id res chain seq x y z
N ILE A 1 17.91 8.11 11.29
CA ILE A 1 16.75 8.04 10.36
C ILE A 1 15.67 7.35 11.18
N LEU A 2 14.50 7.98 11.35
CA LEU A 2 13.46 7.62 12.32
C LEU A 2 13.12 6.11 12.36
N LEU A 3 13.14 5.43 11.22
CA LEU A 3 12.84 4.00 11.15
C LEU A 3 13.92 3.10 11.79
N LYS A 4 15.21 3.43 11.60
CA LYS A 4 16.31 2.73 12.28
C LYS A 4 16.17 2.91 13.80
N ASP A 5 15.80 4.12 14.20
CA ASP A 5 15.61 4.49 15.61
C ASP A 5 14.40 3.74 16.22
N ILE A 6 13.31 3.49 15.47
CA ILE A 6 12.18 2.65 15.92
C ILE A 6 12.58 1.18 16.05
N VAL A 7 13.27 0.61 15.05
CA VAL A 7 13.74 -0.80 15.07
C VAL A 7 14.65 -1.04 16.28
N ASP A 8 15.59 -0.13 16.49
CA ASP A 8 16.57 -0.19 17.57
C ASP A 8 15.89 -0.02 18.96
N GLN A 9 14.78 0.72 19.04
CA GLN A 9 14.01 0.93 20.27
C GLN A 9 12.99 -0.18 20.59
N THR A 10 12.41 -0.84 19.58
CA THR A 10 11.35 -1.84 19.79
C THR A 10 11.84 -3.29 19.76
N GLY A 11 13.13 -3.53 19.48
CA GLY A 11 13.71 -4.88 19.36
C GLY A 11 13.11 -5.70 18.21
N GLY A 12 12.50 -5.03 17.23
CA GLY A 12 11.69 -5.65 16.18
C GLY A 12 12.52 -6.26 15.06
N ASP A 13 11.96 -7.27 14.38
CA ASP A 13 12.56 -7.89 13.21
C ASP A 13 12.61 -6.90 12.04
N LYS A 14 13.84 -6.56 11.62
CA LYS A 14 14.13 -5.65 10.52
C LYS A 14 13.43 -6.06 9.22
N GLU A 15 13.27 -7.36 8.97
CA GLU A 15 12.61 -7.84 7.77
C GLU A 15 11.09 -7.63 7.83
N GLN A 16 10.47 -7.77 9.00
CA GLN A 16 9.06 -7.44 9.19
C GLN A 16 8.79 -5.96 8.90
N ILE A 17 9.67 -5.07 9.37
CA ILE A 17 9.52 -3.62 9.17
C ILE A 17 9.71 -3.24 7.70
N LYS A 18 10.69 -3.85 7.02
CA LYS A 18 10.85 -3.66 5.57
C LYS A 18 9.62 -4.14 4.80
N ASN A 19 9.07 -5.29 5.16
CA ASN A 19 7.89 -5.83 4.51
C ASN A 19 6.68 -4.92 4.72
N GLU A 20 6.50 -4.38 5.92
CA GLU A 20 5.44 -3.42 6.19
C GLU A 20 5.63 -2.11 5.41
N LEU A 21 6.87 -1.61 5.30
CA LEU A 21 7.16 -0.43 4.49
C LEU A 21 6.80 -0.64 3.02
N LYS A 22 7.14 -1.80 2.45
CA LYS A 22 6.80 -2.15 1.07
C LYS A 22 5.29 -2.18 0.84
N LYS A 23 4.52 -2.78 1.76
CA LYS A 23 3.05 -2.79 1.67
C LYS A 23 2.47 -1.39 1.70
N ARG A 24 2.97 -0.53 2.58
CA ARG A 24 2.54 0.88 2.66
C ARG A 24 2.87 1.66 1.38
N GLN A 25 4.06 1.45 0.82
CA GLN A 25 4.43 2.05 -0.46
C GLN A 25 3.48 1.59 -1.58
N HIS A 26 3.13 0.31 -1.62
CA HIS A 26 2.20 -0.23 -2.62
C HIS A 26 0.82 0.43 -2.51
N VAL A 27 0.29 0.61 -1.30
CA VAL A 27 -1.00 1.29 -1.08
C VAL A 27 -0.96 2.75 -1.53
N LEU A 28 0.15 3.46 -1.27
CA LEU A 28 0.31 4.84 -1.73
C LEU A 28 0.44 4.94 -3.25
N GLN A 29 1.14 3.98 -3.87
CA GLN A 29 1.26 3.92 -5.32
C GLN A 29 -0.11 3.69 -5.97
N TYR A 30 -0.89 2.75 -5.44
CA TYR A 30 -2.27 2.54 -5.87
C TYR A 30 -3.12 3.81 -5.80
N MET A 31 -3.06 4.57 -4.69
CA MET A 31 -3.78 5.84 -4.59
C MET A 31 -3.33 6.85 -5.65
N GLN A 32 -2.04 6.88 -5.99
CA GLN A 32 -1.51 7.73 -7.03
C GLN A 32 -2.03 7.32 -8.41
N ASP A 33 -2.00 6.03 -8.72
CA ASP A 33 -2.38 5.47 -10.01
C ASP A 33 -3.89 5.64 -10.28
N GLU A 34 -4.72 5.45 -9.26
CA GLU A 34 -6.16 5.71 -9.31
C GLU A 34 -6.51 7.22 -9.24
N GLY A 35 -5.51 8.09 -9.09
CA GLY A 35 -5.70 9.54 -9.01
C GLY A 35 -6.43 10.01 -7.74
N THR A 36 -6.38 9.23 -6.65
CA THR A 36 -6.97 9.58 -5.36
C THR A 36 -6.19 10.72 -4.70
N LYS A 37 -6.77 11.92 -4.70
CA LYS A 37 -6.12 13.16 -4.21
C LYS A 37 -6.89 13.86 -3.09
N HIS A 38 -8.18 13.58 -2.96
CA HIS A 38 -9.01 14.24 -1.96
C HIS A 38 -8.74 13.65 -0.58
N TYR A 39 -8.51 14.52 0.42
CA TYR A 39 -8.00 14.11 1.73
C TYR A 39 -8.91 13.12 2.47
N ARG A 40 -10.23 13.18 2.23
CA ARG A 40 -11.18 12.22 2.84
C ARG A 40 -10.99 10.83 2.27
N ASP A 41 -10.87 10.72 0.96
CA ASP A 41 -10.73 9.44 0.26
C ASP A 41 -9.38 8.80 0.61
N VAL A 42 -8.31 9.60 0.66
CA VAL A 42 -7.01 9.17 1.19
C VAL A 42 -7.15 8.68 2.63
N GLY A 43 -7.81 9.46 3.49
CA GLY A 43 -8.05 9.10 4.89
C GLY A 43 -8.80 7.79 5.04
N ASP A 44 -9.82 7.56 4.22
CA ASP A 44 -10.64 6.34 4.23
C ASP A 44 -9.82 5.12 3.82
N ILE A 45 -9.01 5.20 2.75
CA ILE A 45 -8.15 4.08 2.33
C ILE A 45 -7.10 3.78 3.41
N ILE A 46 -6.46 4.80 3.97
CA ILE A 46 -5.46 4.63 5.04
C ILE A 46 -6.10 4.00 6.30
N SER A 47 -7.28 4.47 6.71
CA SER A 47 -8.02 3.94 7.85
C SER A 47 -8.40 2.46 7.64
N ARG A 48 -8.86 2.10 6.43
CA ARG A 48 -9.12 0.70 6.05
C ARG A 48 -7.85 -0.14 6.09
N TYR A 49 -6.73 0.37 5.57
CA TYR A 49 -5.45 -0.37 5.60
C TYR A 49 -4.98 -0.65 7.03
N TYR A 50 -5.10 0.32 7.95
CA TYR A 50 -4.75 0.08 9.36
C TYR A 50 -5.70 -0.91 10.05
N SER A 51 -6.96 -0.99 9.61
CA SER A 51 -7.97 -1.89 10.19
C SER A 51 -7.85 -3.33 9.66
N ASP A 52 -7.68 -3.48 8.36
CA ASP A 52 -7.47 -4.77 7.68
C ASP A 52 -6.57 -4.58 6.44
N PRO A 53 -5.25 -4.71 6.59
CA PRO A 53 -4.30 -4.57 5.49
C PRO A 53 -4.51 -5.59 4.38
N GLN A 54 -4.97 -6.81 4.72
CA GLN A 54 -5.05 -7.91 3.75
C GLN A 54 -6.19 -7.68 2.76
N SER A 55 -7.34 -7.20 3.25
CA SER A 55 -8.46 -6.87 2.38
C SER A 55 -8.12 -5.74 1.40
N VAL A 56 -7.43 -4.70 1.86
CA VAL A 56 -7.00 -3.58 0.99
C VAL A 56 -5.98 -4.04 -0.04
N LEU A 57 -4.94 -4.79 0.36
CA LEU A 57 -3.94 -5.28 -0.60
C LEU A 57 -4.56 -6.18 -1.68
N LYS A 58 -5.51 -7.04 -1.30
CA LYS A 58 -6.22 -7.90 -2.27
C LYS A 58 -7.10 -7.11 -3.25
N GLU A 59 -7.65 -5.97 -2.82
CA GLU A 59 -8.39 -5.04 -3.68
C GLU A 59 -7.45 -4.40 -4.71
N ILE A 60 -6.29 -3.93 -4.26
CA ILE A 60 -5.26 -3.32 -5.11
C ILE A 60 -4.76 -4.32 -6.17
N ASP A 61 -4.40 -5.53 -5.74
CA ASP A 61 -3.91 -6.56 -6.66
C ASP A 61 -4.94 -6.88 -7.76
N LYS A 62 -6.24 -6.86 -7.43
CA LYS A 62 -7.29 -7.02 -8.44
C LYS A 62 -7.38 -5.84 -9.40
N SER A 63 -7.19 -4.61 -8.91
CA SER A 63 -7.21 -3.41 -9.76
C SER A 63 -6.09 -3.46 -10.80
N LEU A 64 -4.87 -3.73 -10.35
CA LEU A 64 -3.68 -3.78 -11.21
C LEU A 64 -3.77 -4.88 -12.27
N ASN A 65 -4.22 -6.08 -11.89
CA ASN A 65 -4.46 -7.17 -12.84
C ASN A 65 -5.53 -6.78 -13.89
N SER A 66 -6.50 -5.94 -13.54
CA SER A 66 -7.51 -5.47 -14.48
C SER A 66 -6.94 -4.44 -15.45
N THR A 67 -6.02 -3.59 -15.00
CA THR A 67 -5.31 -2.61 -15.82
C THR A 67 -4.35 -3.27 -16.81
N GLU A 68 -3.57 -4.28 -16.40
CA GLU A 68 -2.65 -5.01 -17.28
C GLU A 68 -3.40 -5.75 -18.40
N ASN A 69 -4.52 -6.41 -18.07
CA ASN A 69 -5.36 -7.09 -19.06
C ASN A 69 -5.95 -6.15 -20.12
N SER A 70 -6.26 -4.89 -19.76
CA SER A 70 -6.75 -3.91 -20.73
C SER A 70 -5.68 -3.43 -21.71
N VAL A 71 -4.40 -3.40 -21.31
CA VAL A 71 -3.29 -2.97 -22.18
C VAL A 71 -2.87 -4.07 -23.17
N GLU A 72 -2.95 -5.35 -22.77
CA GLU A 72 -2.66 -6.49 -23.66
C GLU A 72 -3.67 -6.66 -24.80
N ILE A 73 -4.93 -6.26 -24.62
CA ILE A 73 -5.97 -6.40 -25.66
C ILE A 73 -5.83 -5.32 -26.75
N GLU A 74 -5.20 -4.18 -26.43
CA GLU A 74 -4.98 -3.06 -27.35
C GLU A 74 -3.62 -3.11 -28.09
N SER A 75 -2.81 -4.15 -27.87
CA SER A 75 -1.43 -4.30 -28.40
C SER A 75 -1.34 -5.17 -29.66
#